data_AF-A0A350BPT3-F1
#
_entry.id   AF-A0A350BPT3-F1
#
_cell.length_a   1.000
_cell.length_b   1.000
_cell.length_c   1.000
_cell.angle_alpha   90.00
_cell.angle_beta   90.00
_cell.angle_gamma   90.00
#
_symmetry.space_group_name_H-M   'P 1'
#
loop_
_entity.id
_entity.type
_entity.pdbx_description
1 polymer ?
#
loop_
_entity_poly.entity_id
_entity_poly.type
_entity_poly.pdbx_seq_one_letter_code
_entity_poly.pdbx_strand_id
1 'polypeptide(L)'
;MEPVIVLLIIFGSVGAILWKYLDNRHTEKMTMIEKGVKPGDFKVPFPTWRPNPLSNLKWGLLAVFVGLGIMTANYMHDVLDWDDSIFPAMIFVFGGLSLIVFYVIATIRAKRED
;
A
#
# COMPACT_ATOMS: atom_id res chain seq x y z
N MET A 1 10.58 14.69 -27.12
CA MET A 1 9.93 13.39 -27.37
C MET A 1 10.10 12.43 -26.19
N GLU A 2 11.24 12.44 -25.50
CA GLU A 2 11.51 11.67 -24.26
C GLU A 2 10.44 11.78 -23.14
N PRO A 3 9.94 12.98 -22.73
CA PRO A 3 9.05 13.08 -21.56
C PRO A 3 7.64 12.51 -21.79
N VAL A 4 7.19 12.43 -23.05
CA VAL A 4 5.87 11.90 -23.40
C VAL A 4 5.82 10.38 -23.23
N ILE A 5 6.92 9.70 -23.54
CA ILE A 5 7.05 8.25 -23.41
C ILE A 5 7.04 7.85 -21.92
N VAL A 6 7.75 8.59 -21.08
CA VAL A 6 7.78 8.35 -19.62
C VAL A 6 6.39 8.53 -19.00
N LEU A 7 5.65 9.56 -19.41
CA LEU A 7 4.27 9.80 -18.97
C LEU A 7 3.33 8.66 -19.39
N LEU A 8 3.44 8.16 -20.62
CA LEU A 8 2.62 7.04 -21.10
C LEU A 8 2.89 5.74 -20.34
N ILE A 9 4.14 5.46 -19.98
CA ILE A 9 4.50 4.25 -19.23
C ILE A 9 3.95 4.34 -17.79
N ILE A 10 4.06 5.50 -17.15
CA ILE A 10 3.54 5.72 -15.80
C ILE A 10 2.01 5.56 -15.78
N PHE A 11 1.29 6.28 -16.65
CA PHE A 11 -0.17 6.18 -16.71
C PHE A 11 -0.65 4.79 -17.16
N GLY A 12 0.06 4.17 -18.12
CA GLY A 12 -0.24 2.82 -18.60
C GLY A 12 -0.05 1.75 -17.51
N SER A 13 1.00 1.85 -16.70
CA SER A 13 1.26 0.90 -15.60
C SER A 13 0.20 0.98 -14.50
N VAL A 14 -0.24 2.19 -14.13
CA VAL A 14 -1.33 2.39 -13.17
C VAL A 14 -2.64 1.81 -13.72
N GLY A 15 -2.94 2.05 -14.99
CA GLY A 15 -4.10 1.46 -15.66
C GLY A 15 -4.06 -0.07 -15.70
N ALA A 16 -2.90 -0.67 -15.97
CA ALA A 16 -2.71 -2.12 -16.00
C ALA A 16 -2.90 -2.76 -14.60
N ILE A 17 -2.43 -2.10 -13.54
CA ILE A 17 -2.62 -2.55 -12.16
C ILE A 17 -4.11 -2.53 -11.79
N LEU A 18 -4.82 -1.44 -12.13
CA LEU A 18 -6.26 -1.31 -11.90
C LEU A 18 -7.06 -2.35 -12.69
N TRP A 19 -6.74 -2.54 -13.97
CA TRP A 19 -7.38 -3.54 -14.82
C TRP A 19 -7.19 -4.95 -14.26
N LYS A 20 -5.96 -5.32 -13.87
CA LYS A 20 -5.69 -6.63 -13.28
C LYS A 20 -6.36 -6.82 -11.92
N TYR A 21 -6.46 -5.77 -11.12
CA TYR A 21 -7.22 -5.82 -9.86
C TYR A 21 -8.71 -6.09 -10.10
N LEU A 22 -9.31 -5.44 -11.09
CA LEU A 22 -10.70 -5.68 -11.47
C LEU A 22 -10.90 -7.07 -12.07
N ASP A 23 -9.99 -7.55 -12.90
CA ASP A 23 -10.06 -8.88 -13.51
C ASP A 23 -10.00 -10.02 -12.47
N ASN A 24 -9.12 -9.86 -11.47
CA ASN A 24 -9.06 -10.79 -10.33
C ASN A 24 -10.41 -10.92 -9.61
N ARG A 25 -11.18 -9.83 -9.47
CA ARG A 25 -12.51 -9.86 -8.83
C ARG A 25 -13.56 -10.63 -9.60
N HIS A 26 -13.53 -10.53 -10.93
CA HIS A 26 -14.49 -11.25 -11.77
C HIS A 26 -14.18 -12.74 -11.77
N THR A 27 -12.89 -13.09 -11.79
CA THR A 27 -12.42 -14.48 -11.73
C THR A 27 -12.71 -15.14 -10.38
N GLU A 28 -12.52 -14.43 -9.25
CA GLU A 28 -12.90 -14.90 -7.91
C GLU A 28 -14.39 -15.23 -7.80
N LYS A 29 -15.26 -14.38 -8.37
CA LYS A 29 -16.71 -14.59 -8.34
C LYS A 29 -17.16 -15.75 -9.23
N MET A 30 -16.60 -15.89 -10.43
CA MET A 30 -16.95 -17.00 -11.33
C MET A 30 -16.48 -18.35 -10.83
N THR A 31 -15.26 -18.43 -10.27
CA THR A 31 -14.75 -19.68 -9.68
C THR A 31 -15.54 -20.13 -8.45
N MET A 32 -16.18 -19.22 -7.71
CA MET A 32 -17.12 -19.60 -6.63
C MET A 32 -18.45 -20.15 -7.16
N ILE A 33 -18.93 -19.66 -8.31
CA ILE A 33 -20.16 -20.13 -8.96
C ILE A 33 -19.94 -21.50 -9.63
N GLU A 34 -18.82 -21.66 -10.36
CA GLU A 34 -18.46 -22.91 -11.06
C GLU A 34 -18.20 -24.08 -10.10
N LYS A 35 -17.72 -23.81 -8.89
CA LYS A 35 -17.48 -24.83 -7.86
C LYS A 35 -18.75 -25.26 -7.10
N GLY A 36 -19.94 -24.74 -7.44
CA GLY A 36 -21.23 -25.19 -6.89
C GLY A 36 -21.39 -25.00 -5.38
N VAL A 37 -20.62 -24.09 -4.79
CA VAL A 37 -20.58 -23.87 -3.34
C VAL A 37 -21.77 -23.00 -2.93
N LYS A 38 -22.76 -23.59 -2.25
CA LYS A 38 -23.84 -22.83 -1.59
C LYS A 38 -23.24 -21.95 -0.47
N PRO A 39 -23.66 -20.67 -0.33
CA PRO A 39 -23.13 -19.72 0.65
C PRO A 39 -23.64 -19.99 2.08
N GLY A 40 -23.57 -21.25 2.54
CA GLY A 40 -24.07 -21.67 3.85
C GLY A 40 -23.42 -22.93 4.44
N ASP A 41 -22.87 -23.83 3.62
CA ASP A 41 -22.29 -25.10 4.13
C ASP A 41 -20.80 -25.04 4.45
N PHE A 42 -20.22 -23.87 4.28
CA PHE A 42 -18.82 -23.68 4.53
C PHE A 42 -18.65 -23.09 5.94
N LYS A 43 -18.61 -24.00 6.93
CA LYS A 43 -17.81 -23.84 8.16
C LYS A 43 -16.33 -23.84 7.77
N VAL A 44 -15.94 -22.80 7.07
CA VAL A 44 -14.57 -22.57 6.65
C VAL A 44 -14.11 -21.39 7.46
N PRO A 45 -12.87 -21.42 7.92
CA PRO A 45 -12.14 -20.22 8.27
C PRO A 45 -11.81 -19.47 6.97
N PHE A 46 -12.79 -19.24 6.09
CA PHE A 46 -12.61 -18.23 5.06
C PHE A 46 -12.44 -16.95 5.86
N PRO A 47 -11.33 -16.21 5.68
CA PRO A 47 -11.21 -14.92 6.31
C PRO A 47 -12.37 -14.14 5.71
N THR A 48 -13.44 -14.00 6.50
CA THR A 48 -14.51 -13.05 6.22
C THR A 48 -13.74 -11.80 5.86
N TRP A 49 -13.93 -11.31 4.64
CA TRP A 49 -13.26 -10.15 4.12
C TRP A 49 -13.84 -8.93 4.86
N ARG A 50 -13.63 -8.91 6.19
CA ARG A 50 -13.70 -7.73 7.02
C ARG A 50 -12.71 -6.81 6.34
N PRO A 51 -13.11 -5.59 5.93
CA PRO A 51 -12.16 -4.62 5.41
C PRO A 51 -11.05 -4.55 6.44
N ASN A 52 -9.89 -5.13 6.16
CA ASN A 52 -8.87 -5.33 7.18
C ASN A 52 -8.43 -3.91 7.54
N PRO A 53 -8.83 -3.36 8.71
CA PRO A 53 -8.60 -1.96 9.00
C PRO A 53 -7.09 -1.67 9.04
N LEU A 54 -6.27 -2.73 9.21
CA LEU A 54 -4.83 -2.68 9.10
C LEU A 54 -4.34 -2.35 7.68
N SER A 55 -5.04 -2.73 6.62
CA SER A 55 -4.62 -2.40 5.24
C SER A 55 -4.73 -0.90 4.95
N ASN A 56 -5.82 -0.26 5.35
CA ASN A 56 -5.97 1.19 5.26
C ASN A 56 -4.97 1.92 6.17
N LEU A 57 -4.70 1.37 7.35
CA LEU A 57 -3.70 1.91 8.28
C LEU A 57 -2.29 1.87 7.70
N LYS A 58 -1.92 0.81 6.96
CA LYS A 58 -0.61 0.71 6.29
C LYS A 58 -0.40 1.85 5.30
N TRP A 59 -1.38 2.09 4.44
CA TRP A 59 -1.29 3.14 3.42
C TRP A 59 -1.37 4.55 4.02
N GLY A 60 -2.21 4.76 5.04
CA GLY A 60 -2.28 6.04 5.76
C GLY A 60 -0.98 6.38 6.48
N LEU A 61 -0.39 5.41 7.19
CA LEU A 61 0.86 5.62 7.91
C LEU A 61 2.03 5.89 6.95
N LEU A 62 2.09 5.17 5.84
CA LEU A 62 3.09 5.40 4.79
C LEU A 62 2.95 6.81 4.20
N ALA A 63 1.73 7.26 3.87
CA ALA A 63 1.50 8.60 3.34
C ALA A 63 1.92 9.71 4.32
N VAL A 64 1.61 9.56 5.61
CA VAL A 64 1.99 10.55 6.65
C VAL A 64 3.50 10.66 6.79
N PHE A 65 4.19 9.53 6.92
CA PHE A 65 5.63 9.53 7.12
C PHE A 65 6.40 9.96 5.88
N VAL A 66 5.96 9.59 4.68
CA VAL A 66 6.56 10.10 3.43
C VAL A 66 6.38 11.61 3.33
N GLY A 67 5.20 12.14 3.67
CA GLY A 67 4.98 13.59 3.73
C GLY A 67 5.90 14.29 4.74
N LEU A 68 6.05 13.73 5.95
CA LEU A 68 7.00 14.23 6.94
C LEU A 68 8.44 14.18 6.45
N GLY A 69 8.85 13.10 5.79
CA GLY A 69 10.19 12.95 5.23
C GLY A 69 10.50 14.00 4.16
N ILE A 70 9.53 14.34 3.31
CA ILE A 70 9.69 15.42 2.31
C ILE A 70 9.79 16.79 2.99
N MET A 71 8.95 17.07 4.00
CA MET A 71 9.03 18.33 4.76
C MET A 71 10.38 18.48 5.46
N THR A 72 10.88 17.41 6.09
CA THR A 72 12.20 17.42 6.74
C THR A 72 13.33 17.53 5.72
N ALA A 73 13.25 16.85 4.57
CA ALA A 73 14.24 16.96 3.50
C ALA A 73 14.37 18.40 2.98
N ASN A 74 13.25 19.08 2.70
CA ASN A 74 13.25 20.49 2.29
C ASN A 74 13.90 21.39 3.36
N TYR A 75 13.55 21.19 4.63
CA TYR A 75 14.16 21.97 5.71
C TYR A 75 15.68 21.75 5.80
N MET A 76 16.16 20.52 5.62
CA MET A 76 17.59 20.22 5.62
C MET A 76 18.30 20.77 4.39
N HIS A 77 17.66 20.75 3.22
CA HIS A 77 18.18 21.35 2.00
C HIS A 77 18.35 22.87 2.16
N ASP A 78 17.30 23.57 2.61
CA ASP A 78 17.29 25.04 2.72
C ASP A 78 18.24 25.58 3.82
N VAL A 79 18.40 24.84 4.93
CA VAL A 79 19.19 25.32 6.09
C VAL A 79 20.64 24.84 6.05
N LEU A 80 20.89 23.64 5.54
CA LEU A 80 22.22 23.01 5.55
C LEU A 80 22.93 23.01 4.19
N ASP A 81 22.28 23.55 3.14
CA ASP A 81 22.77 23.59 1.74
C ASP A 81 23.23 22.20 1.25
N TRP A 82 22.49 21.17 1.66
CA TRP A 82 22.77 19.78 1.30
C TRP A 82 22.28 19.46 -0.10
N ASP A 83 23.02 18.63 -0.82
CA ASP A 83 22.70 18.19 -2.18
C ASP A 83 21.32 17.49 -2.28
N ASP A 84 20.73 17.54 -3.48
CA ASP A 84 19.40 16.96 -3.80
C ASP A 84 19.29 15.46 -3.48
N SER A 85 20.42 14.78 -3.30
CA SER A 85 20.53 13.41 -2.80
C SER A 85 19.81 13.18 -1.45
N ILE A 86 19.54 14.23 -0.67
CA ILE A 86 18.86 14.11 0.63
C ILE A 86 17.38 13.72 0.51
N PHE A 87 16.72 14.09 -0.58
CA PHE A 87 15.30 13.81 -0.82
C PHE A 87 14.98 12.31 -0.86
N PRO A 88 15.60 11.50 -1.75
CA PRO A 88 15.33 10.06 -1.79
C PRO A 88 15.77 9.37 -0.50
N ALA A 89 16.83 9.84 0.16
CA ALA A 89 17.29 9.29 1.44
C ALA A 89 16.25 9.48 2.54
N MET A 90 15.72 10.69 2.73
CA MET A 90 14.71 10.97 3.75
C MET A 90 13.39 10.25 3.46
N ILE A 91 12.95 10.18 2.19
CA ILE A 91 11.76 9.42 1.82
C ILE A 91 11.91 7.93 2.18
N PHE A 92 13.07 7.33 1.91
CA PHE A 92 13.32 5.92 2.27
C PHE A 92 13.42 5.70 3.78
N VAL A 93 14.04 6.62 4.52
CA VAL A 93 14.17 6.51 5.97
C VAL A 93 12.80 6.63 6.64
N PHE A 94 12.05 7.69 6.35
CA PHE A 94 10.73 7.89 6.96
C PHE A 94 9.70 6.87 6.44
N GLY A 95 9.72 6.54 5.15
CA GLY A 95 8.89 5.48 4.58
C GLY A 95 9.20 4.10 5.16
N GLY A 96 10.47 3.79 5.44
CA GLY A 96 10.87 2.58 6.15
C GLY A 96 10.38 2.57 7.60
N LEU A 97 10.51 3.71 8.29
CA LEU A 97 10.07 3.86 9.68
C LEU A 97 8.55 3.66 9.81
N SER A 98 7.77 4.12 8.83
CA SER A 98 6.33 3.88 8.78
C SER A 98 5.98 2.39 8.74
N LEU A 99 6.75 1.57 8.02
CA LEU A 99 6.53 0.13 7.92
C LEU A 99 6.85 -0.59 9.24
N ILE A 100 7.90 -0.15 9.95
CA ILE A 100 8.26 -0.68 11.26
C ILE A 100 7.15 -0.35 12.27
N VAL A 101 6.69 0.90 12.31
CA VAL A 101 5.59 1.31 13.18
C VAL A 101 4.31 0.54 12.85
N PHE A 102 4.01 0.33 11.56
CA PHE A 102 2.89 -0.50 11.14
C PHE A 102 2.99 -1.93 11.68
N TYR A 103 4.16 -2.56 11.60
CA TYR A 103 4.40 -3.91 12.11
C TYR A 103 4.17 -4.00 13.62
N VAL A 104 4.64 -3.01 14.40
CA VAL A 104 4.42 -2.97 15.85
C VAL A 104 2.93 -2.83 16.18
N ILE A 105 2.20 -1.94 15.49
CA ILE A 105 0.75 -1.80 15.71
C ILE A 105 0.00 -3.08 15.33
N ALA A 106 0.38 -3.70 14.21
CA ALA A 106 -0.24 -4.93 13.73
C ALA A 106 -0.02 -6.09 14.71
N THR A 107 1.19 -6.26 15.24
CA THR A 107 1.53 -7.30 16.21
C THR A 107 0.84 -7.10 17.55
N ILE A 108 0.73 -5.85 18.04
CA ILE A 108 -0.04 -5.53 19.26
C ILE A 108 -1.51 -5.89 19.10
N ARG A 109 -2.08 -5.61 17.93
CA ARG A 109 -3.50 -5.87 17.66
C ARG A 109 -3.79 -7.36 17.53
N ALA A 110 -2.90 -8.12 16.90
CA ALA A 110 -3.00 -9.58 16.83
C ALA A 110 -3.06 -10.21 18.23
N LYS A 111 -2.19 -9.77 19.16
CA LYS A 111 -2.14 -10.28 20.54
C LYS A 111 -3.39 -9.95 21.40
N ARG A 112 -4.25 -9.03 20.96
CA ARG A 112 -5.50 -8.69 21.65
C ARG A 112 -6.71 -9.47 21.15
N GLU A 113 -6.57 -10.16 20.02
CA GLU A 113 -7.61 -10.97 19.41
C GLU A 113 -7.48 -12.47 19.80
N ASP A 114 -6.38 -12.84 20.45
CA ASP A 114 -6.14 -14.12 21.17
C ASP A 114 -6.51 -14.01 22.66
#